data_AF-G2ZHG2-F1
#
_entry.id   AF-G2ZHG2-F1
#
_cell.length_a   1.000
_cell.length_b   1.000
_cell.length_c   1.000
_cell.angle_alpha   90.00
_cell.angle_beta   90.00
_cell.angle_gamma   90.00
#
_symmetry.space_group_name_H-M   'P 1'
#
loop_
_entity.id
_entity.type
_entity.pdbx_description
1 polymer ?
#
loop_
_entity_poly.entity_id
_entity_poly.type
_entity_poly.pdbx_seq_one_letter_code
_entity_poly.pdbx_strand_id
1 'polypeptide(L)'
;KAQCGFGETGVCCRICNMGPCRIDLVGDGPKKGICGADADVIVARNLIRMIAAGAAAHSDHGRDIAHTLHMAAEGSDYDVKEPEKLKEIAKYFGVKTEGKDIKEIAKKVAEKALEDFGRYKGLVAYPKRAVEQRQKIWKENNVWPRSIDREIVQIMHQTHMGVDADYINLIQQGVRAALGDGWGGSMIATDISDVLFGVPKPIETEVNLGVLEKDMVNIVVHGHEPTLSDMIVQASQDKELLEKAKEVGAKGINLVGMCCTGNEVVMRHGTKMVGNFLHRKL
;
A
#
# COMPACT_ATOMS: atom_id res chain seq x y z
N LYS A 1 26.48 -8.20 15.97
CA LYS A 1 26.08 -8.21 17.40
C LYS A 1 24.76 -8.94 17.51
N ALA A 2 24.52 -9.69 18.58
CA ALA A 2 23.23 -10.37 18.79
C ALA A 2 22.10 -9.35 19.01
N GLN A 3 20.91 -9.65 18.50
CA GLN A 3 19.69 -8.88 18.75
C GLN A 3 19.13 -9.21 20.15
N CYS A 4 18.17 -8.41 20.63
CA CYS A 4 17.58 -8.58 21.96
C CYS A 4 16.51 -9.68 21.95
N GLY A 5 16.71 -10.76 22.70
CA GLY A 5 15.79 -11.91 22.73
C GLY A 5 14.34 -11.56 23.13
N PHE A 6 14.11 -10.64 24.06
CA PHE A 6 12.75 -10.19 24.42
C PHE A 6 12.04 -9.46 23.26
N GLY A 7 12.81 -8.77 22.43
CA GLY A 7 12.30 -8.10 21.24
C GLY A 7 12.00 -9.11 20.14
N GLU A 8 12.89 -10.07 19.92
CA GLU A 8 12.71 -11.15 18.93
C GLU A 8 11.50 -12.03 19.24
N THR A 9 11.25 -12.35 20.51
CA THR A 9 10.08 -13.14 20.93
C THR A 9 8.82 -12.30 21.15
N GLY A 10 8.90 -10.97 21.02
CA GLY A 10 7.76 -10.05 21.08
C GLY A 10 7.19 -9.80 22.49
N VAL A 11 7.81 -10.29 23.55
CA VAL A 11 7.33 -10.20 24.95
C VAL A 11 7.75 -8.92 25.69
N CYS A 12 8.28 -7.94 24.97
CA CYS A 12 8.59 -6.61 25.47
C CYS A 12 7.45 -5.63 25.13
N CYS A 13 6.89 -4.95 26.12
CA CYS A 13 5.80 -3.98 25.95
C CYS A 13 6.25 -2.56 26.31
N ARG A 14 6.00 -1.61 25.40
CA ARG A 14 6.33 -0.17 25.53
C ARG A 14 5.13 0.74 25.25
N ILE A 15 3.91 0.24 25.50
CA ILE A 15 2.66 0.91 25.10
C ILE A 15 2.31 2.09 26.01
N CYS A 16 2.80 2.12 27.26
CA CYS A 16 2.50 3.18 28.22
C CYS A 16 3.69 3.48 29.14
N ASN A 17 3.59 4.56 29.90
CA ASN A 17 4.65 5.09 30.77
C ASN A 17 4.81 4.33 32.11
N MET A 18 3.99 3.31 32.40
CA MET A 18 4.26 2.42 33.54
C MET A 18 5.45 1.49 33.25
N GLY A 19 5.63 1.11 31.97
CA GLY A 19 6.71 0.24 31.53
C GLY A 19 8.06 0.95 31.33
N PRO A 20 8.99 0.35 30.56
CA PRO A 20 8.82 -0.84 29.73
C PRO A 20 8.66 -2.13 30.54
N CYS A 21 7.73 -3.00 30.12
CA CYS A 21 7.54 -4.33 30.72
C CYS A 21 8.22 -5.39 29.85
N ARG A 22 8.80 -6.44 30.45
CA ARG A 22 9.36 -7.62 29.76
C ARG A 22 8.91 -8.87 30.50
N ILE A 23 8.34 -9.83 29.77
CA ILE A 23 7.86 -11.09 30.34
C ILE A 23 8.93 -12.17 30.19
N ASP A 24 9.19 -12.90 31.27
CA ASP A 24 10.09 -14.05 31.26
C ASP A 24 9.34 -15.33 30.86
N LEU A 25 9.73 -15.91 29.74
CA LEU A 25 9.12 -17.13 29.19
C LEU A 25 9.65 -18.43 29.81
N VAL A 26 10.84 -18.43 30.40
CA VAL A 26 11.55 -19.67 30.77
C VAL A 26 11.94 -19.72 32.24
N GLY A 27 12.31 -18.59 32.84
CA GLY A 27 12.76 -18.50 34.23
C GLY A 27 11.67 -18.09 35.21
N ASP A 28 12.10 -17.74 36.42
CA ASP A 28 11.23 -17.29 37.53
C ASP A 28 10.97 -15.77 37.51
N GLY A 29 11.24 -15.10 36.38
CA GLY A 29 10.98 -13.67 36.21
C GLY A 29 9.50 -13.30 36.06
N PRO A 30 9.20 -12.01 35.81
CA PRO A 30 7.83 -11.52 35.71
C PRO A 30 7.01 -12.26 34.65
N LYS A 31 5.84 -12.78 35.04
CA LYS A 31 4.89 -13.46 34.15
C LYS A 31 3.80 -12.54 33.58
N LYS A 32 3.68 -11.34 34.12
CA LYS A 32 2.74 -10.29 33.69
C LYS A 32 3.42 -8.92 33.74
N GLY A 33 2.98 -8.02 32.87
CA GLY A 33 3.33 -6.60 32.95
C GLY A 33 2.62 -5.91 34.11
N ILE A 34 2.96 -4.65 34.37
CA ILE A 34 2.42 -3.88 35.51
C ILE A 34 0.89 -3.80 35.48
N CYS A 35 0.28 -3.66 34.30
CA CYS A 35 -1.17 -3.63 34.14
C CYS A 35 -1.84 -5.02 34.14
N GLY A 36 -1.09 -6.10 34.40
CA GLY A 36 -1.60 -7.47 34.41
C GLY A 36 -1.64 -8.19 33.06
N ALA A 37 -1.22 -7.55 31.96
CA ALA A 37 -1.12 -8.21 30.65
C ALA A 37 -0.03 -9.29 30.65
N ASP A 38 -0.36 -10.50 30.21
CA ASP A 38 0.59 -11.61 30.06
C ASP A 38 1.32 -11.57 28.70
N ALA A 39 2.10 -12.62 28.42
CA ALA A 39 2.87 -12.75 27.19
C ALA A 39 1.96 -12.75 25.95
N ASP A 40 0.84 -13.48 25.97
CA ASP A 40 -0.05 -13.63 24.81
C ASP A 40 -0.65 -12.30 24.39
N VAL A 41 -1.15 -11.52 25.36
CA VAL A 41 -1.70 -10.19 25.11
C VAL A 41 -0.62 -9.24 24.58
N ILE A 42 0.57 -9.25 25.17
CA ILE A 42 1.67 -8.36 24.75
C ILE A 42 2.10 -8.69 23.32
N VAL A 43 2.31 -9.97 23.01
CA VAL A 43 2.72 -10.43 21.68
C VAL A 43 1.65 -10.11 20.64
N ALA A 44 0.37 -10.40 20.94
CA ALA A 44 -0.72 -10.09 20.03
C ALA A 44 -0.83 -8.59 19.75
N ARG A 45 -0.77 -7.72 20.77
CA ARG A 45 -0.80 -6.26 20.59
C ARG A 45 0.37 -5.76 19.75
N ASN A 46 1.57 -6.27 20.00
CA ASN A 46 2.76 -5.90 19.24
C ASN A 46 2.64 -6.31 17.76
N LEU A 47 2.20 -7.54 17.50
CA LEU A 47 2.00 -8.07 16.16
C LEU A 47 0.98 -7.24 15.39
N ILE A 48 -0.20 -6.99 15.97
CA ILE A 48 -1.25 -6.27 15.23
C ILE A 48 -0.89 -4.80 15.01
N ARG A 49 -0.05 -4.17 15.86
CA ARG A 49 0.50 -2.84 15.56
C ARG A 49 1.43 -2.85 14.33
N MET A 50 2.19 -3.93 14.12
CA MET A 50 2.97 -4.09 12.88
C MET A 50 2.05 -4.22 11.67
N ILE A 51 0.97 -5.00 11.80
CA ILE A 51 -0.07 -5.11 10.76
C ILE A 51 -0.70 -3.75 10.47
N ALA A 52 -1.07 -2.98 11.49
CA ALA A 52 -1.66 -1.66 11.34
C ALA A 52 -0.71 -0.69 10.62
N ALA A 53 0.59 -0.70 10.96
CA ALA A 53 1.57 0.13 10.29
C ALA A 53 1.75 -0.25 8.81
N GLY A 54 1.80 -1.55 8.49
CA GLY A 54 1.86 -2.02 7.11
C GLY A 54 0.61 -1.66 6.31
N ALA A 55 -0.57 -1.95 6.87
CA ALA A 55 -1.85 -1.60 6.26
C ALA A 55 -2.01 -0.09 6.07
N ALA A 56 -1.51 0.73 7.00
CA ALA A 56 -1.54 2.19 6.86
C ALA A 56 -0.69 2.69 5.69
N ALA A 57 0.48 2.08 5.45
CA ALA A 57 1.33 2.44 4.32
C ALA A 57 0.61 2.21 2.98
N HIS A 58 -0.02 1.05 2.80
CA HIS A 58 -0.80 0.78 1.59
C HIS A 58 -2.15 1.51 1.55
N SER A 59 -2.73 1.86 2.71
CA SER A 59 -3.94 2.68 2.79
C SER A 59 -3.68 4.05 2.18
N ASP A 60 -2.63 4.74 2.61
CA ASP A 60 -2.35 6.09 2.11
C ASP A 60 -1.94 6.08 0.64
N HIS A 61 -1.14 5.09 0.22
CA HIS A 61 -0.84 4.88 -1.19
C HIS A 61 -2.10 4.70 -2.04
N GLY A 62 -3.02 3.81 -1.64
CA GLY A 62 -4.27 3.61 -2.36
C GLY A 62 -5.18 4.84 -2.36
N ARG A 63 -5.14 5.64 -1.28
CA ARG A 63 -5.89 6.90 -1.20
C ARG A 63 -5.36 7.93 -2.18
N ASP A 64 -4.04 8.09 -2.27
CA ASP A 64 -3.39 9.04 -3.18
C ASP A 64 -3.69 8.71 -4.64
N ILE A 65 -3.69 7.41 -4.98
CA ILE A 65 -4.06 6.95 -6.32
C ILE A 65 -5.56 7.18 -6.62
N ALA A 66 -6.44 6.89 -5.66
CA ALA A 66 -7.87 7.17 -5.82
C ALA A 66 -8.16 8.67 -5.97
N HIS A 67 -7.44 9.51 -5.20
CA HIS A 67 -7.50 10.96 -5.32
C HIS A 67 -6.98 11.45 -6.67
N THR A 68 -5.92 10.83 -7.20
CA THR A 68 -5.41 11.15 -8.54
C THR A 68 -6.44 10.85 -9.62
N LEU A 69 -7.18 9.75 -9.53
CA LEU A 69 -8.30 9.47 -10.46
C LEU A 69 -9.41 10.52 -10.37
N HIS A 70 -9.70 11.01 -9.16
CA HIS A 70 -10.67 12.10 -8.99
C HIS A 70 -10.20 13.37 -9.70
N MET A 71 -8.94 13.76 -9.51
CA MET A 71 -8.35 14.94 -10.17
C MET A 71 -8.28 14.77 -11.70
N ALA A 72 -7.95 13.58 -12.19
CA ALA A 72 -7.96 13.27 -13.63
C ALA A 72 -9.34 13.50 -14.25
N ALA A 73 -10.41 13.07 -13.55
CA ALA A 73 -11.78 13.30 -13.99
C ALA A 73 -12.17 14.80 -14.02
N GLU A 74 -11.51 15.64 -13.22
CA GLU A 74 -11.72 17.10 -13.17
C GLU A 74 -10.81 17.90 -14.12
N GLY A 75 -9.89 17.24 -14.82
CA GLY A 75 -9.03 17.85 -15.84
C GLY A 75 -7.62 18.22 -15.36
N SER A 76 -7.02 17.43 -14.47
CA SER A 76 -5.58 17.49 -14.17
C SER A 76 -4.70 17.05 -15.35
N ASP A 77 -3.37 17.03 -15.15
CA ASP A 77 -2.39 16.50 -16.13
C ASP A 77 -2.45 14.97 -16.33
N TYR A 78 -3.24 14.26 -15.52
CA TYR A 78 -3.55 12.84 -15.71
C TYR A 78 -4.90 12.65 -16.43
N ASP A 79 -5.02 11.57 -17.20
CA ASP A 79 -6.25 11.16 -17.88
C ASP A 79 -6.52 9.65 -17.70
N VAL A 80 -7.72 9.20 -18.06
CA VAL A 80 -8.12 7.79 -18.06
C VAL A 80 -7.52 7.10 -19.29
N LYS A 81 -6.41 6.38 -19.10
CA LYS A 81 -5.75 5.62 -20.18
C LYS A 81 -6.48 4.30 -20.50
N GLU A 82 -7.17 3.70 -19.53
CA GLU A 82 -7.83 2.39 -19.70
C GLU A 82 -9.33 2.43 -19.36
N PRO A 83 -10.19 2.94 -20.27
CA PRO A 83 -11.63 3.06 -20.04
C PRO A 83 -12.35 1.74 -19.76
N GLU A 84 -11.91 0.64 -20.39
CA GLU A 84 -12.54 -0.67 -20.20
C GLU A 84 -12.25 -1.25 -18.81
N LYS A 85 -11.01 -1.10 -18.32
CA LYS A 85 -10.65 -1.44 -16.94
C LYS A 85 -11.46 -0.61 -15.94
N LEU A 86 -11.63 0.69 -16.19
CA LEU A 86 -12.46 1.55 -15.36
C LEU A 86 -13.91 1.06 -15.28
N LYS A 87 -14.52 0.72 -16.44
CA LYS A 87 -15.88 0.16 -16.49
C LYS A 87 -15.96 -1.19 -15.78
N GLU A 88 -14.93 -2.02 -15.90
CA GLU A 88 -14.86 -3.30 -15.21
C GLU A 88 -14.90 -3.13 -13.69
N ILE A 89 -14.08 -2.22 -13.13
CA ILE A 89 -13.99 -2.05 -11.68
C ILE A 89 -15.20 -1.28 -11.10
N ALA A 90 -15.85 -0.45 -11.92
CA ALA A 90 -17.05 0.31 -11.54
C ALA A 90 -18.18 -0.58 -10.97
N LYS A 91 -18.31 -1.82 -11.47
CA LYS A 91 -19.34 -2.78 -11.01
C LYS A 91 -19.21 -3.12 -9.52
N TYR A 92 -17.99 -3.19 -8.99
CA TYR A 92 -17.76 -3.52 -7.58
C TYR A 92 -18.16 -2.38 -6.64
N PHE A 93 -18.04 -1.14 -7.12
CA PHE A 93 -18.47 0.06 -6.42
C PHE A 93 -19.94 0.41 -6.65
N GLY A 94 -20.67 -0.37 -7.46
CA GLY A 94 -22.07 -0.12 -7.78
C GLY A 94 -22.30 1.08 -8.71
N VAL A 95 -21.29 1.48 -9.48
CA VAL A 95 -21.37 2.60 -10.43
C VAL A 95 -21.87 2.09 -11.77
N LYS A 96 -23.02 2.61 -12.24
CA LYS A 96 -23.54 2.34 -13.60
C LYS A 96 -22.66 3.02 -14.64
N THR A 97 -22.34 2.32 -15.74
CA THR A 97 -21.42 2.76 -16.80
C THR A 97 -22.09 2.97 -18.17
N GLU A 98 -23.23 2.33 -18.43
CA GLU A 98 -23.89 2.38 -19.73
C GLU A 98 -24.39 3.79 -20.07
N GLY A 99 -24.06 4.27 -21.28
CA GLY A 99 -24.48 5.58 -21.81
C GLY A 99 -23.86 6.78 -21.12
N LYS A 100 -22.83 6.59 -20.28
CA LYS A 100 -22.19 7.67 -19.53
C LYS A 100 -20.82 8.05 -20.07
N ASP A 101 -20.45 9.30 -19.84
CA ASP A 101 -19.12 9.81 -20.12
C ASP A 101 -18.05 9.15 -19.23
N ILE A 102 -16.86 8.94 -19.77
CA ILE A 102 -15.75 8.28 -19.06
C ILE A 102 -15.30 9.08 -17.84
N LYS A 103 -15.26 10.42 -17.93
CA LYS A 103 -14.89 11.26 -16.79
C LYS A 103 -15.95 11.22 -15.70
N GLU A 104 -17.24 11.17 -16.07
CA GLU A 104 -18.33 10.96 -15.11
C GLU A 104 -18.17 9.61 -14.37
N ILE A 105 -17.83 8.54 -15.08
CA ILE A 105 -17.57 7.23 -14.48
C ILE A 105 -16.36 7.29 -13.56
N ALA A 106 -15.24 7.87 -14.03
CA ALA A 106 -13.99 7.99 -13.28
C ALA A 106 -14.19 8.73 -11.96
N LYS A 107 -14.86 9.88 -11.99
CA LYS A 107 -15.20 10.65 -10.80
C LYS A 107 -15.99 9.83 -9.80
N LYS A 108 -17.07 9.17 -10.24
CA LYS A 108 -17.92 8.34 -9.36
C LYS A 108 -17.19 7.13 -8.78
N VAL A 109 -16.31 6.49 -9.56
CA VAL A 109 -15.47 5.39 -9.08
C VAL A 109 -14.48 5.90 -8.04
N ALA A 110 -13.80 7.02 -8.29
CA ALA A 110 -12.87 7.63 -7.36
C ALA A 110 -13.55 8.02 -6.04
N GLU A 111 -14.70 8.69 -6.09
CA GLU A 111 -15.50 9.05 -4.90
C GLU A 111 -15.88 7.80 -4.08
N LYS A 112 -16.29 6.72 -4.74
CA LYS A 112 -16.66 5.46 -4.07
C LYS A 112 -15.46 4.70 -3.51
N ALA A 113 -14.32 4.74 -4.19
CA ALA A 113 -13.07 4.19 -3.67
C ALA A 113 -12.61 4.98 -2.43
N LEU A 114 -12.61 6.31 -2.49
CA LEU A 114 -12.29 7.20 -1.37
C LEU A 114 -13.24 6.98 -0.17
N GLU A 115 -14.51 6.71 -0.42
CA GLU A 115 -15.48 6.34 0.61
C GLU A 115 -15.06 5.08 1.39
N ASP A 116 -14.43 4.07 0.76
CA ASP A 116 -14.01 2.84 1.44
C ASP A 116 -12.90 3.07 2.49
N PHE A 117 -12.13 4.15 2.37
CA PHE A 117 -11.13 4.51 3.37
C PHE A 117 -11.77 5.04 4.66
N GLY A 118 -12.83 5.85 4.55
CA GLY A 118 -13.45 6.57 5.67
C GLY A 118 -14.92 6.28 5.95
N ARG A 119 -15.52 5.25 5.33
CA ARG A 119 -16.98 5.04 5.40
C ARG A 119 -17.52 4.89 6.81
N TYR A 120 -18.64 5.58 7.05
CA TYR A 120 -19.39 5.49 8.30
C TYR A 120 -20.26 4.23 8.40
N LYS A 121 -20.85 3.78 7.28
CA LYS A 121 -21.74 2.61 7.22
C LYS A 121 -21.36 1.67 6.08
N GLY A 122 -21.74 0.40 6.24
CA GLY A 122 -21.50 -0.64 5.24
C GLY A 122 -20.11 -1.27 5.38
N LEU A 123 -19.69 -1.95 4.30
CA LEU A 123 -18.48 -2.76 4.25
C LEU A 123 -17.66 -2.42 2.99
N VAL A 124 -16.33 -2.49 3.07
CA VAL A 124 -15.44 -2.26 1.91
C VAL A 124 -15.89 -3.12 0.73
N ALA A 125 -15.83 -2.55 -0.48
CA ALA A 125 -16.47 -3.10 -1.68
C ALA A 125 -15.72 -4.31 -2.27
N TYR A 126 -14.40 -4.21 -2.37
CA TYR A 126 -13.55 -5.15 -3.10
C TYR A 126 -13.46 -6.59 -2.56
N PRO A 127 -13.67 -6.90 -1.27
CA PRO A 127 -13.75 -8.29 -0.83
C PRO A 127 -14.87 -9.09 -1.50
N LYS A 128 -15.86 -8.44 -2.15
CA LYS A 128 -16.87 -9.11 -3.00
C LYS A 128 -16.28 -9.84 -4.23
N ARG A 129 -15.03 -9.57 -4.58
CA ARG A 129 -14.31 -10.26 -5.67
C ARG A 129 -13.88 -11.68 -5.30
N ALA A 130 -13.71 -11.96 -4.01
CA ALA A 130 -13.37 -13.30 -3.55
C ALA A 130 -14.53 -14.27 -3.85
N VAL A 131 -14.23 -15.56 -3.99
CA VAL A 131 -15.26 -16.59 -4.13
C VAL A 131 -16.24 -16.57 -2.95
N GLU A 132 -17.50 -16.91 -3.19
CA GLU A 132 -18.59 -16.79 -2.20
C GLU A 132 -18.29 -17.56 -0.90
N GLN A 133 -17.61 -18.71 -0.99
CA GLN A 133 -17.22 -19.49 0.19
C GLN A 133 -16.30 -18.68 1.11
N ARG A 134 -15.34 -17.94 0.54
CA ARG A 134 -14.41 -17.11 1.31
C ARG A 134 -15.13 -15.90 1.92
N GLN A 135 -16.02 -15.28 1.16
CA GLN A 135 -16.88 -14.20 1.64
C GLN A 135 -17.72 -14.62 2.85
N LYS A 136 -18.29 -15.83 2.82
CA LYS A 136 -19.07 -16.39 3.94
C LYS A 136 -18.21 -16.57 5.19
N ILE A 137 -17.01 -17.16 5.05
CA ILE A 137 -16.06 -17.33 6.17
C ILE A 137 -15.72 -15.99 6.81
N TRP A 138 -15.47 -14.94 6.02
CA TRP A 138 -15.17 -13.61 6.57
C TRP A 138 -16.34 -12.99 7.33
N LYS A 139 -17.58 -13.20 6.86
CA LYS A 139 -18.79 -12.72 7.54
C LYS A 139 -19.02 -13.48 8.85
N GLU A 140 -18.90 -14.80 8.83
CA GLU A 140 -19.07 -15.67 10.02
C GLU A 140 -18.04 -15.39 11.10
N ASN A 141 -16.79 -15.13 10.72
CA ASN A 141 -15.71 -14.75 11.64
C ASN A 141 -15.66 -13.24 11.92
N ASN A 142 -16.62 -12.47 11.38
CA ASN A 142 -16.68 -11.01 11.52
C ASN A 142 -15.37 -10.30 11.09
N VAL A 143 -14.60 -10.82 10.14
CA VAL A 143 -13.34 -10.22 9.67
C VAL A 143 -13.49 -9.47 8.34
N TRP A 144 -14.71 -9.29 7.83
CA TRP A 144 -14.93 -8.41 6.67
C TRP A 144 -14.61 -6.95 7.05
N PRO A 145 -13.72 -6.26 6.32
CA PRO A 145 -13.30 -4.89 6.66
C PRO A 145 -14.43 -3.87 6.50
N ARG A 146 -14.60 -3.00 7.49
CA ARG A 146 -15.69 -2.02 7.53
C ARG A 146 -15.29 -0.72 6.85
N SER A 147 -14.12 -0.18 7.17
CA SER A 147 -13.41 0.86 6.40
C SER A 147 -11.91 0.66 6.60
N ILE A 148 -11.10 1.02 5.59
CA ILE A 148 -9.66 0.75 5.60
C ILE A 148 -8.99 1.47 6.80
N ASP A 149 -9.24 2.78 6.94
CA ASP A 149 -8.63 3.57 8.03
C ASP A 149 -9.19 3.20 9.40
N ARG A 150 -10.48 2.89 9.46
CA ARG A 150 -11.12 2.51 10.71
C ARG A 150 -10.48 1.26 11.31
N GLU A 151 -10.11 0.27 10.49
CA GLU A 151 -9.50 -0.95 11.03
C GLU A 151 -8.12 -0.68 11.63
N ILE A 152 -7.36 0.25 11.05
CA ILE A 152 -6.07 0.71 11.58
C ILE A 152 -6.27 1.46 12.89
N VAL A 153 -7.19 2.43 12.92
CA VAL A 153 -7.50 3.21 14.14
C VAL A 153 -8.01 2.29 15.26
N GLN A 154 -8.84 1.30 14.93
CA GLN A 154 -9.34 0.36 15.91
C GLN A 154 -8.23 -0.52 16.50
N ILE A 155 -7.22 -0.94 15.72
CA ILE A 155 -6.03 -1.59 16.27
C ILE A 155 -5.31 -0.67 17.26
N MET A 156 -5.08 0.59 16.89
CA MET A 156 -4.37 1.53 17.76
C MET A 156 -5.13 1.76 19.08
N HIS A 157 -6.47 1.77 19.04
CA HIS A 157 -7.33 1.79 20.21
C HIS A 157 -7.24 0.50 21.03
N GLN A 158 -7.50 -0.67 20.44
CA GLN A 158 -7.54 -1.97 21.16
C GLN A 158 -6.20 -2.32 21.80
N THR A 159 -5.10 -1.90 21.20
CA THR A 159 -3.76 -2.16 21.73
C THR A 159 -3.35 -1.19 22.83
N HIS A 160 -4.12 -0.14 23.14
CA HIS A 160 -3.82 0.72 24.27
C HIS A 160 -3.92 -0.05 25.60
N MET A 161 -3.18 0.43 26.62
CA MET A 161 -3.23 -0.13 27.97
C MET A 161 -4.67 -0.07 28.52
N GLY A 162 -5.14 -1.18 29.11
CA GLY A 162 -6.47 -1.26 29.75
C GLY A 162 -7.65 -1.40 28.78
N VAL A 163 -7.40 -1.62 27.47
CA VAL A 163 -8.46 -1.83 26.48
C VAL A 163 -8.68 -3.32 26.20
N ASP A 164 -8.04 -3.89 25.19
CA ASP A 164 -8.29 -5.27 24.80
C ASP A 164 -7.20 -6.20 25.34
N ALA A 165 -7.60 -7.17 26.16
CA ALA A 165 -6.72 -8.14 26.79
C ALA A 165 -7.07 -9.59 26.39
N ASP A 166 -7.82 -9.79 25.30
CA ASP A 166 -8.02 -11.11 24.69
C ASP A 166 -7.22 -11.23 23.40
N TYR A 167 -6.24 -12.14 23.38
CA TYR A 167 -5.35 -12.29 22.23
C TYR A 167 -6.11 -12.77 20.98
N ILE A 168 -7.18 -13.54 21.13
CA ILE A 168 -7.99 -14.02 20.00
C ILE A 168 -8.70 -12.84 19.33
N ASN A 169 -9.40 -12.01 20.09
CA ASN A 169 -10.07 -10.80 19.58
C ASN A 169 -9.09 -9.81 18.96
N LEU A 170 -7.91 -9.64 19.56
CA LEU A 170 -6.81 -8.83 19.01
C LEU A 170 -6.37 -9.35 17.63
N ILE A 171 -6.09 -10.65 17.51
CA ILE A 171 -5.66 -11.25 16.24
C ILE A 171 -6.78 -11.17 15.18
N GLN A 172 -8.04 -11.37 15.55
CA GLN A 172 -9.17 -11.19 14.63
C GLN A 172 -9.24 -9.76 14.08
N GLN A 173 -9.01 -8.73 14.93
CA GLN A 173 -8.89 -7.36 14.44
C GLN A 173 -7.70 -7.18 13.49
N GLY A 174 -6.55 -7.79 13.81
CA GLY A 174 -5.38 -7.82 12.92
C GLY A 174 -5.71 -8.38 11.54
N VAL A 175 -6.41 -9.53 11.48
CA VAL A 175 -6.88 -10.13 10.22
C VAL A 175 -7.83 -9.19 9.47
N ARG A 176 -8.77 -8.56 10.17
CA ARG A 176 -9.71 -7.61 9.56
C ARG A 176 -8.97 -6.41 8.92
N ALA A 177 -7.96 -5.86 9.59
CA ALA A 177 -7.15 -4.77 9.05
C ALA A 177 -6.30 -5.21 7.85
N ALA A 178 -5.68 -6.40 7.92
CA ALA A 178 -4.91 -6.95 6.80
C ALA A 178 -5.80 -7.22 5.56
N LEU A 179 -7.05 -7.64 5.76
CA LEU A 179 -8.03 -7.74 4.67
C LEU A 179 -8.41 -6.37 4.10
N GLY A 180 -8.48 -5.34 4.94
CA GLY A 180 -8.68 -3.95 4.50
C GLY A 180 -7.53 -3.40 3.67
N ASP A 181 -6.31 -3.89 3.87
CA ASP A 181 -5.17 -3.64 2.99
C ASP A 181 -5.32 -4.42 1.67
N GLY A 182 -5.18 -5.75 1.72
CA GLY A 182 -5.07 -6.57 0.51
C GLY A 182 -6.32 -6.55 -0.38
N TRP A 183 -7.52 -6.52 0.20
CA TRP A 183 -8.80 -6.40 -0.53
C TRP A 183 -9.39 -4.98 -0.45
N GLY A 184 -8.58 -3.99 -0.08
CA GLY A 184 -8.97 -2.59 -0.05
C GLY A 184 -7.81 -1.74 -0.58
N GLY A 185 -7.02 -1.13 0.31
CA GLY A 185 -5.97 -0.16 -0.05
C GLY A 185 -5.10 -0.59 -1.22
N SER A 186 -4.45 -1.75 -1.12
CA SER A 186 -3.56 -2.27 -2.18
C SER A 186 -4.30 -2.56 -3.49
N MET A 187 -5.44 -3.24 -3.44
CA MET A 187 -6.17 -3.62 -4.65
C MET A 187 -6.82 -2.40 -5.34
N ILE A 188 -7.29 -1.41 -4.57
CA ILE A 188 -7.74 -0.12 -5.08
C ILE A 188 -6.58 0.59 -5.78
N ALA A 189 -5.41 0.65 -5.14
CA ALA A 189 -4.21 1.26 -5.72
C ALA A 189 -3.84 0.60 -7.05
N THR A 190 -3.79 -0.74 -7.11
CA THR A 190 -3.43 -1.48 -8.33
C THR A 190 -4.41 -1.21 -9.48
N ASP A 191 -5.71 -1.39 -9.24
CA ASP A 191 -6.71 -1.25 -10.30
C ASP A 191 -6.81 0.19 -10.82
N ILE A 192 -6.75 1.17 -9.92
CA ILE A 192 -6.83 2.58 -10.33
C ILE A 192 -5.51 3.02 -11.00
N SER A 193 -4.36 2.51 -10.55
CA SER A 193 -3.09 2.72 -11.25
C SER A 193 -3.14 2.18 -12.68
N ASP A 194 -3.76 1.02 -12.91
CA ASP A 194 -3.97 0.51 -14.27
C ASP A 194 -4.89 1.42 -15.09
N VAL A 195 -5.96 1.95 -14.49
CA VAL A 195 -6.84 2.93 -15.14
C VAL A 195 -6.10 4.20 -15.57
N LEU A 196 -5.21 4.71 -14.70
CA LEU A 196 -4.49 5.97 -14.90
C LEU A 196 -3.26 5.83 -15.78
N PHE A 197 -2.51 4.74 -15.62
CA PHE A 197 -1.18 4.61 -16.20
C PHE A 197 -1.10 3.56 -17.31
N GLY A 198 -2.14 2.73 -17.48
CA GLY A 198 -2.19 1.64 -18.47
C GLY A 198 -2.15 0.27 -17.80
N VAL A 199 -2.87 -0.71 -18.37
CA VAL A 199 -2.79 -2.09 -17.91
C VAL A 199 -1.45 -2.67 -18.37
N PRO A 200 -0.60 -3.20 -17.45
CA PRO A 200 0.67 -3.81 -17.83
C PRO A 200 0.51 -4.92 -18.87
N LYS A 201 1.44 -4.97 -19.82
CA LYS A 201 1.53 -5.99 -20.87
C LYS A 201 2.91 -6.64 -20.83
N PRO A 202 3.09 -7.87 -21.38
CA PRO A 202 4.42 -8.46 -21.49
C PRO A 202 5.39 -7.50 -22.19
N ILE A 203 6.49 -7.18 -21.51
CA ILE A 203 7.53 -6.25 -21.97
C ILE A 203 8.90 -6.79 -21.56
N GLU A 204 9.90 -6.62 -22.41
CA GLU A 204 11.29 -6.96 -22.11
C GLU A 204 11.97 -5.78 -21.40
N THR A 205 12.80 -6.07 -20.40
CA THR A 205 13.61 -5.07 -19.69
C THR A 205 14.90 -5.70 -19.17
N GLU A 206 15.81 -4.86 -18.67
CA GLU A 206 17.09 -5.23 -18.08
C GLU A 206 17.10 -4.91 -16.58
N VAL A 207 17.85 -5.71 -15.80
CA VAL A 207 17.96 -5.55 -14.35
C VAL A 207 19.38 -5.74 -13.86
N ASN A 208 19.77 -4.97 -12.84
CA ASN A 208 21.03 -4.94 -12.05
C ASN A 208 21.72 -3.56 -12.11
N LEU A 209 22.82 -3.38 -11.39
CA LEU A 209 23.56 -2.10 -11.38
C LEU A 209 24.19 -1.73 -12.73
N GLY A 210 24.37 -2.70 -13.63
CA GLY A 210 24.91 -2.51 -14.98
C GLY A 210 23.98 -1.79 -15.94
N VAL A 211 22.72 -1.53 -15.55
CA VAL A 211 21.78 -0.71 -16.33
C VAL A 211 22.11 0.79 -16.26
N LEU A 212 23.07 1.19 -15.41
CA LEU A 212 23.57 2.55 -15.31
C LEU A 212 24.60 2.82 -16.41
N GLU A 213 24.40 3.91 -17.14
CA GLU A 213 25.20 4.26 -18.32
C GLU A 213 26.18 5.39 -17.97
N LYS A 214 27.49 5.17 -18.20
CA LYS A 214 28.54 6.14 -17.81
C LYS A 214 28.45 7.47 -18.55
N ASP A 215 27.87 7.47 -19.75
CA ASP A 215 27.78 8.61 -20.66
C ASP A 215 26.37 9.19 -20.76
N MET A 216 25.46 8.84 -19.82
CA MET A 216 24.12 9.41 -19.70
C MET A 216 23.90 10.02 -18.31
N VAL A 217 22.92 10.92 -18.19
CA VAL A 217 22.41 11.38 -16.89
C VAL A 217 21.56 10.26 -16.30
N ASN A 218 22.05 9.57 -15.28
CA ASN A 218 21.30 8.50 -14.62
C ASN A 218 20.36 9.07 -13.56
N ILE A 219 19.06 8.84 -13.71
CA ILE A 219 18.03 9.22 -12.74
C ILE A 219 17.42 7.94 -12.18
N VAL A 220 17.58 7.73 -10.87
CA VAL A 220 17.01 6.57 -10.17
C VAL A 220 15.69 6.98 -9.51
N VAL A 221 14.56 6.46 -10.00
CA VAL A 221 13.27 6.60 -9.30
C VAL A 221 13.15 5.54 -8.21
N HIS A 222 13.01 5.99 -6.97
CA HIS A 222 12.96 5.14 -5.79
C HIS A 222 11.82 5.55 -4.85
N GLY A 223 11.07 4.56 -4.36
CA GLY A 223 9.87 4.78 -3.56
C GLY A 223 8.77 3.79 -3.92
N HIS A 224 7.52 4.25 -3.82
CA HIS A 224 6.31 3.44 -4.05
C HIS A 224 5.28 4.17 -4.92
N GLU A 225 5.11 5.48 -4.76
CA GLU A 225 4.09 6.24 -5.50
C GLU A 225 4.37 6.33 -7.02
N PRO A 226 3.49 5.77 -7.88
CA PRO A 226 3.65 5.80 -9.32
C PRO A 226 3.30 7.15 -9.94
N THR A 227 2.52 8.00 -9.26
CA THR A 227 2.08 9.31 -9.78
C THR A 227 3.27 10.16 -10.22
N LEU A 228 4.24 10.36 -9.32
CA LEU A 228 5.45 11.10 -9.61
C LEU A 228 6.33 10.38 -10.65
N SER A 229 6.56 9.08 -10.50
CA SER A 229 7.46 8.35 -11.40
C SER A 229 6.94 8.28 -12.84
N ASP A 230 5.62 8.20 -13.05
CA ASP A 230 5.01 8.24 -14.40
C ASP A 230 5.28 9.60 -15.08
N MET A 231 5.20 10.69 -14.32
CA MET A 231 5.53 12.03 -14.83
C MET A 231 7.02 12.20 -15.09
N ILE A 232 7.89 11.60 -14.28
CA ILE A 232 9.33 11.59 -14.53
C ILE A 232 9.67 10.80 -15.80
N VAL A 233 8.97 9.70 -16.09
CA VAL A 233 9.11 8.98 -17.38
C VAL A 233 8.81 9.92 -18.54
N GLN A 234 7.69 10.65 -18.49
CA GLN A 234 7.33 11.60 -19.54
C GLN A 234 8.35 12.74 -19.67
N ALA A 235 8.76 13.34 -18.55
CA ALA A 235 9.77 14.41 -18.53
C ALA A 235 11.14 13.93 -19.05
N SER A 236 11.54 12.68 -18.80
CA SER A 236 12.79 12.13 -19.30
C SER A 236 12.85 12.04 -20.83
N GLN A 237 11.70 12.11 -21.49
CA GLN A 237 11.54 12.07 -22.95
C GLN A 237 11.32 13.46 -23.56
N ASP A 238 11.21 14.50 -22.73
CA ASP A 238 11.02 15.87 -23.21
C ASP A 238 12.24 16.37 -24.00
N LYS A 239 11.98 17.06 -25.12
CA LYS A 239 13.04 17.48 -26.04
C LYS A 239 13.96 18.52 -25.42
N GLU A 240 13.43 19.49 -24.68
CA GLU A 240 14.24 20.53 -24.04
C GLU A 240 15.13 19.93 -22.95
N LEU A 241 14.60 18.98 -22.17
CA LEU A 241 15.37 18.28 -21.15
C LEU A 241 16.46 17.38 -21.74
N LEU A 242 16.17 16.70 -22.85
CA LEU A 242 17.16 15.91 -23.59
C LEU A 242 18.25 16.79 -24.23
N GLU A 243 17.92 17.98 -24.71
CA GLU A 243 18.89 18.97 -25.22
C GLU A 243 19.78 19.49 -24.10
N LYS A 244 19.21 19.85 -22.95
CA LYS A 244 19.99 20.25 -21.76
C LYS A 244 20.95 19.17 -21.28
N ALA A 245 20.54 17.90 -21.32
CA ALA A 245 21.44 16.79 -20.99
C ALA A 245 22.65 16.72 -21.96
N LYS A 246 22.43 17.02 -23.25
CA LYS A 246 23.50 17.08 -24.25
C LYS A 246 24.42 18.29 -24.08
N GLU A 247 23.88 19.44 -23.67
CA GLU A 247 24.68 20.64 -23.38
C GLU A 247 25.72 20.41 -22.28
N VAL A 248 25.42 19.56 -21.30
CA VAL A 248 26.36 19.18 -20.23
C VAL A 248 27.22 17.96 -20.57
N GLY A 249 27.19 17.50 -21.83
CA GLY A 249 28.06 16.44 -22.35
C GLY A 249 27.54 15.00 -22.19
N ALA A 250 26.30 14.80 -21.73
CA ALA A 250 25.68 13.47 -21.69
C ALA A 250 25.02 13.13 -23.03
N LYS A 251 24.94 11.84 -23.37
CA LYS A 251 24.24 11.38 -24.58
C LYS A 251 22.71 11.49 -24.47
N GLY A 252 22.19 11.57 -23.25
CA GLY A 252 20.78 11.69 -22.93
C GLY A 252 20.49 11.43 -21.46
N ILE A 253 19.24 11.10 -21.15
CA ILE A 253 18.76 10.76 -19.81
C ILE A 253 18.49 9.25 -19.75
N ASN A 254 19.07 8.57 -18.76
CA ASN A 254 18.81 7.17 -18.45
C ASN A 254 17.96 7.08 -17.19
N LEU A 255 16.67 6.82 -17.35
CA LEU A 255 15.73 6.66 -16.23
C LEU A 255 15.65 5.19 -15.81
N VAL A 256 15.97 4.91 -14.55
CA VAL A 256 16.01 3.54 -14.01
C VAL A 256 15.23 3.45 -12.70
N GLY A 257 14.59 2.31 -12.46
CA GLY A 257 13.73 2.08 -11.30
C GLY A 257 14.40 1.32 -10.16
N MET A 258 14.02 1.62 -8.92
CA MET A 258 14.39 0.88 -7.71
C MET A 258 13.20 0.63 -6.78
N CYS A 259 13.07 -0.59 -6.26
CA CYS A 259 11.95 -1.03 -5.43
C CYS A 259 10.59 -0.88 -6.14
N CYS A 260 9.51 -0.57 -5.42
CA CYS A 260 8.14 -0.66 -5.95
C CYS A 260 7.84 0.37 -7.03
N THR A 261 8.20 1.64 -6.86
CA THR A 261 8.03 2.64 -7.95
C THR A 261 8.78 2.23 -9.21
N GLY A 262 9.95 1.58 -9.05
CA GLY A 262 10.68 0.98 -10.16
C GLY A 262 9.89 -0.13 -10.85
N ASN A 263 9.26 -1.04 -10.10
CA ASN A 263 8.38 -2.05 -10.68
C ASN A 263 7.19 -1.39 -11.42
N GLU A 264 6.59 -0.34 -10.88
CA GLU A 264 5.45 0.35 -11.51
C GLU A 264 5.81 0.91 -12.89
N VAL A 265 6.98 1.56 -13.02
CA VAL A 265 7.44 2.10 -14.31
C VAL A 265 8.02 1.03 -15.24
N VAL A 266 8.60 -0.05 -14.71
CA VAL A 266 9.03 -1.20 -15.52
C VAL A 266 7.82 -1.86 -16.18
N MET A 267 6.78 -2.15 -15.40
CA MET A 267 5.59 -2.88 -15.85
C MET A 267 4.79 -2.15 -16.93
N ARG A 268 4.88 -0.81 -16.98
CA ARG A 268 4.10 0.02 -17.92
C ARG A 268 4.92 0.64 -19.05
N HIS A 269 6.19 0.93 -18.80
CA HIS A 269 7.04 1.66 -19.74
C HIS A 269 8.30 0.90 -20.17
N GLY A 270 8.57 -0.27 -19.58
CA GLY A 270 9.77 -1.07 -19.91
C GLY A 270 11.08 -0.40 -19.48
N THR A 271 11.02 0.55 -18.55
CA THR A 271 12.24 1.13 -17.95
C THR A 271 13.11 0.03 -17.32
N LYS A 272 14.42 0.28 -17.23
CA LYS A 272 15.37 -0.67 -16.62
C LYS A 272 15.28 -0.64 -15.10
N MET A 273 15.62 -1.74 -14.42
CA MET A 273 15.62 -1.80 -12.95
C MET A 273 17.05 -1.89 -12.38
N VAL A 274 17.45 -0.91 -11.58
CA VAL A 274 18.81 -0.87 -11.01
C VAL A 274 18.99 -1.86 -9.85
N GLY A 275 17.91 -2.19 -9.13
CA GLY A 275 17.95 -3.23 -8.10
C GLY A 275 16.82 -3.17 -7.07
N ASN A 276 16.98 -3.98 -6.04
CA ASN A 276 16.04 -4.09 -4.90
C ASN A 276 16.54 -3.32 -3.66
N PHE A 277 15.80 -3.42 -2.56
CA PHE A 277 16.09 -2.71 -1.29
C PHE A 277 17.54 -2.83 -0.79
N LEU A 278 18.18 -4.00 -0.96
CA LEU A 278 19.56 -4.21 -0.48
C LEU A 278 20.59 -3.52 -1.36
N HIS A 279 20.26 -3.20 -2.61
CA HIS A 279 21.14 -2.53 -3.55
C HIS A 279 21.14 -1.01 -3.41
N ARG A 280 20.23 -0.41 -2.64
CA ARG A 280 20.05 1.06 -2.56
C ARG A 280 21.28 1.87 -2.11
N LYS A 281 22.26 1.21 -1.48
CA LYS A 281 23.50 1.84 -0.97
C LYS A 281 24.75 1.45 -1.77
N LEU A 282 24.61 0.50 -2.70
CA LEU A 282 25.67 0.05 -3.59
C LEU A 282 25.76 0.99 -4.78
#